data_AF-A0A519MMW5-F1
#
_entry.id   AF-A0A519MMW5-F1
#
_cell.length_a   1.000
_cell.length_b   1.000
_cell.length_c   1.000
_cell.angle_alpha   90.00
_cell.angle_beta   90.00
_cell.angle_gamma   90.00
#
_symmetry.space_group_name_H-M   'P 1'
#
loop_
_entity.id
_entity.type
_entity.pdbx_description
1 polymer ?
#
loop_
_entity_poly.entity_id
_entity_poly.type
_entity_poly.pdbx_seq_one_letter_code
_entity_poly.pdbx_strand_id
1 'polypeptide(L)'
;MNFDLKTLELTAAASEKCDLLIALIPEGFKPGKDALSTLAAQALKNGDLATKAGKSLQLYQAAGTAARRLILLGAGDGAARAVRQALLAVGGAIKAPQTKRVVVCFAAKAQAGAVNAAVQAVAEASYVYTTTKSKVEARALSRCVVGVHSAADVREAFDTGVALVSGVEFAREWGNRPANHATPTLLADAAKTLAKLPRIQCKVHGPAEVARLGMGAFLAVARGSEEPLRFIELRYSGAAKDKAPVVLVGKGITFDTGGISIKPAAEMDEMKFDMCGAASVLGVFRALGELQPDINVVGLIPACENMPDGRAVKPGDVVTSMSGQTIEILNTDAEGRLVLCDALTYAARLKPAAVVDIATLTGACVIALGGVRSGLFANNDALATALQAAGDTSQDLCWRMPLDDDYADGLKSNFADMGNVAGRAGGAITAAKFLQKYVGDLPWAHLDIAGTAWKGGAAKGSTGRPVGLLVQYLLDAAGANASANAKASKTSKVAKVASAAKGAKRVKTASAAAAATAAVGAAAPARAAGAKPAAARRAAQAGGV
;
A
#
# COMPACT_ATOMS: atom_id res chain seq x y z
N MET A 1 1.79 -12.70 -17.89
CA MET A 1 0.97 -13.95 -17.93
C MET A 1 -0.49 -13.55 -17.87
N ASN A 2 -1.38 -14.39 -18.38
CA ASN A 2 -2.82 -14.12 -18.38
C ASN A 2 -3.50 -14.91 -17.27
N PHE A 3 -4.51 -14.30 -16.65
CA PHE A 3 -5.37 -14.96 -15.68
C PHE A 3 -6.78 -15.07 -16.25
N ASP A 4 -7.42 -16.22 -16.05
CA ASP A 4 -8.83 -16.44 -16.36
C ASP A 4 -9.58 -16.89 -15.12
N LEU A 5 -10.81 -16.41 -14.93
CA LEU A 5 -11.73 -16.90 -13.92
C LEU A 5 -12.77 -17.78 -14.59
N LYS A 6 -12.98 -18.99 -14.08
CA LYS A 6 -14.01 -19.91 -14.60
C LYS A 6 -14.87 -20.47 -13.47
N THR A 7 -16.16 -20.63 -13.76
CA THR A 7 -17.01 -21.56 -13.01
C THR A 7 -16.57 -22.98 -13.36
N LEU A 8 -15.83 -23.61 -12.46
CA LEU A 8 -15.15 -24.88 -12.65
C LEU A 8 -15.00 -25.60 -11.31
N GLU A 9 -15.85 -26.62 -11.12
CA GLU A 9 -15.76 -27.55 -10.00
C GLU A 9 -14.80 -28.71 -10.32
N LEU A 10 -14.47 -29.54 -9.31
CA LEU A 10 -13.51 -30.64 -9.45
C LEU A 10 -13.82 -31.58 -10.62
N THR A 11 -15.10 -31.94 -10.82
CA THR A 11 -15.54 -32.80 -11.94
C THR A 11 -15.12 -32.25 -13.30
N ALA A 12 -15.36 -30.96 -13.54
CA ALA A 12 -15.00 -30.32 -14.79
C ALA A 12 -13.49 -30.03 -14.87
N ALA A 13 -12.85 -29.68 -13.75
CA ALA A 13 -11.41 -29.46 -13.65
C ALA A 13 -10.61 -30.72 -14.01
N ALA A 14 -11.11 -31.92 -13.67
CA ALA A 14 -10.50 -33.18 -14.04
C ALA A 14 -10.35 -33.33 -15.56
N SER A 15 -11.24 -32.73 -16.36
CA SER A 15 -11.22 -32.79 -17.81
C SER A 15 -10.45 -31.63 -18.48
N GLU A 16 -9.97 -30.66 -17.70
CA GLU A 16 -9.23 -29.52 -18.25
C GLU A 16 -7.80 -29.92 -18.66
N LYS A 17 -7.47 -29.72 -19.94
CA LYS A 17 -6.12 -29.97 -20.47
C LYS A 17 -5.16 -28.87 -20.01
N CYS A 18 -4.24 -29.18 -19.10
CA CYS A 18 -3.20 -28.27 -18.63
C CYS A 18 -1.91 -28.99 -18.24
N ASP A 19 -0.82 -28.23 -18.07
CA ASP A 19 0.49 -28.78 -17.66
C ASP A 19 0.53 -29.16 -16.18
N LEU A 20 -0.26 -28.44 -15.38
CA LEU A 20 -0.36 -28.58 -13.94
C LEU A 20 -1.78 -28.20 -13.48
N LEU A 21 -2.48 -29.15 -12.87
CA LEU A 21 -3.72 -28.91 -12.14
C LEU A 21 -3.41 -28.92 -10.64
N ILE A 22 -3.84 -27.88 -9.93
CA ILE A 22 -3.74 -27.75 -8.47
C ILE A 22 -5.16 -27.75 -7.92
N ALA A 23 -5.54 -28.78 -7.18
CA ALA A 23 -6.81 -28.85 -6.46
C ALA A 23 -6.58 -28.42 -5.01
N LEU A 24 -7.17 -27.29 -4.61
CA LEU A 24 -7.09 -26.76 -3.25
C LEU A 24 -8.08 -27.49 -2.35
N ILE A 25 -7.59 -28.33 -1.45
CA ILE A 25 -8.37 -29.18 -0.55
C ILE A 25 -8.44 -28.51 0.85
N PRO A 26 -9.58 -27.90 1.22
CA PRO A 26 -9.73 -27.24 2.51
C PRO A 26 -10.04 -28.23 3.64
N GLU A 27 -9.98 -27.73 4.87
CA GLU A 27 -10.58 -28.38 6.03
C GLU A 27 -12.09 -28.57 5.81
N GLY A 28 -12.62 -29.72 6.26
CA GLY A 28 -14.02 -30.07 6.04
C GLY A 28 -14.37 -30.40 4.57
N PHE A 29 -13.38 -30.69 3.72
CA PHE A 29 -13.59 -31.13 2.34
C PHE A 29 -14.60 -32.29 2.27
N LYS A 30 -15.64 -32.11 1.45
CA LYS A 30 -16.68 -33.11 1.20
C LYS A 30 -16.45 -33.70 -0.21
N PRO A 31 -16.00 -34.96 -0.32
CA PRO A 31 -15.68 -35.53 -1.62
C PRO A 31 -16.94 -35.77 -2.46
N GLY A 32 -16.89 -35.35 -3.72
CA GLY A 32 -17.82 -35.77 -4.76
C GLY A 32 -17.51 -37.17 -5.31
N LYS A 33 -18.15 -37.53 -6.42
CA LYS A 33 -17.95 -38.82 -7.11
C LYS A 33 -16.94 -38.76 -8.24
N ASP A 34 -16.37 -37.59 -8.52
CA ASP A 34 -15.38 -37.40 -9.57
C ASP A 34 -14.00 -37.97 -9.18
N ALA A 35 -13.11 -38.07 -10.17
CA ALA A 35 -11.78 -38.65 -9.99
C ALA A 35 -10.93 -37.87 -8.98
N LEU A 36 -10.95 -36.53 -9.00
CA LEU A 36 -10.16 -35.71 -8.08
C LEU A 36 -10.67 -35.85 -6.65
N SER A 37 -11.99 -35.82 -6.46
CA SER A 37 -12.61 -36.03 -5.15
C SER A 37 -12.29 -37.40 -4.55
N THR A 38 -12.38 -38.46 -5.36
CA THR A 38 -12.10 -39.83 -4.93
C THR A 38 -10.63 -39.98 -4.53
N LEU A 39 -9.71 -39.47 -5.35
CA LEU A 39 -8.27 -39.48 -5.05
C LEU A 39 -7.95 -38.70 -3.77
N ALA A 40 -8.51 -37.51 -3.60
CA ALA A 40 -8.31 -36.70 -2.40
C ALA A 40 -8.86 -37.39 -1.14
N ALA A 41 -10.04 -38.00 -1.21
CA ALA A 41 -10.63 -38.73 -0.09
C ALA A 41 -9.77 -39.94 0.32
N GLN A 42 -9.27 -40.71 -0.65
CA GLN A 42 -8.38 -41.86 -0.38
C GLN A 42 -7.05 -41.40 0.23
N ALA A 43 -6.42 -40.38 -0.34
CA ALA A 43 -5.15 -39.84 0.18
C ALA A 43 -5.30 -39.27 1.59
N LEU A 44 -6.41 -38.58 1.89
CA LEU A 44 -6.72 -38.10 3.24
C LEU A 44 -6.94 -39.26 4.22
N LYS A 45 -7.70 -40.29 3.81
CA LYS A 45 -7.98 -41.48 4.64
C LYS A 45 -6.70 -42.26 4.98
N ASN A 46 -5.78 -42.36 4.03
CA ASN A 46 -4.53 -43.11 4.19
C ASN A 46 -3.42 -42.30 4.88
N GLY A 47 -3.61 -40.98 5.05
CA GLY A 47 -2.61 -40.09 5.67
C GLY A 47 -1.53 -39.56 4.72
N ASP A 48 -1.64 -39.85 3.42
CA ASP A 48 -0.70 -39.36 2.38
C ASP A 48 -0.93 -37.87 2.04
N LEU A 49 -2.10 -37.34 2.39
CA LEU A 49 -2.46 -35.94 2.27
C LEU A 49 -2.98 -35.41 3.61
N ALA A 50 -2.71 -34.14 3.90
CA ALA A 50 -3.35 -33.39 4.97
C ALA A 50 -3.94 -32.10 4.42
N THR A 51 -5.06 -31.63 5.01
CA THR A 51 -5.71 -30.38 4.61
C THR A 51 -4.95 -29.13 5.04
N LYS A 52 -3.94 -29.26 5.92
CA LYS A 52 -3.10 -28.14 6.38
C LYS A 52 -2.43 -27.44 5.20
N ALA A 53 -2.43 -26.09 5.23
CA ALA A 53 -1.83 -25.25 4.20
C ALA A 53 -0.42 -25.71 3.78
N GLY A 54 -0.23 -25.95 2.48
CA GLY A 54 1.07 -26.30 1.89
C GLY A 54 1.44 -27.77 1.96
N LYS A 55 0.64 -28.63 2.61
CA LYS A 55 0.79 -30.08 2.49
C LYS A 55 0.26 -30.52 1.14
N SER A 56 1.07 -31.27 0.39
CA SER A 56 0.75 -31.57 -1.00
C SER A 56 1.05 -33.03 -1.34
N LEU A 57 0.19 -33.62 -2.16
CA LEU A 57 0.45 -34.88 -2.86
C LEU A 57 0.54 -34.58 -4.37
N GLN A 58 1.69 -34.90 -4.98
CA GLN A 58 1.92 -34.67 -6.41
C GLN A 58 1.81 -35.99 -7.18
N LEU A 59 1.08 -35.96 -8.29
CA LEU A 59 0.83 -37.12 -9.15
C LEU A 59 1.14 -36.78 -10.61
N TYR A 60 1.68 -37.77 -11.33
CA TYR A 60 1.93 -37.68 -12.77
C TYR A 60 0.92 -38.54 -13.51
N GLN A 61 0.26 -37.97 -14.54
CA GLN A 61 -0.77 -38.66 -15.33
C GLN A 61 -1.77 -39.43 -14.47
N ALA A 62 -2.37 -38.76 -13.49
CA ALA A 62 -3.35 -39.38 -12.61
C ALA A 62 -4.57 -39.85 -13.43
N ALA A 63 -4.95 -41.12 -13.26
CA ALA A 63 -6.08 -41.72 -13.96
C ALA A 63 -7.36 -40.90 -13.73
N GLY A 64 -8.16 -40.72 -14.80
CA GLY A 64 -9.36 -39.90 -14.75
C GLY A 64 -9.12 -38.39 -14.79
N THR A 65 -7.87 -37.94 -15.04
CA THR A 65 -7.55 -36.52 -15.25
C THR A 65 -6.88 -36.27 -16.60
N ALA A 66 -7.20 -35.15 -17.24
CA ALA A 66 -6.61 -34.70 -18.50
C ALA A 66 -5.32 -33.89 -18.30
N ALA A 67 -5.03 -33.48 -17.06
CA ALA A 67 -3.83 -32.72 -16.73
C ALA A 67 -2.60 -33.63 -16.69
N ARG A 68 -1.46 -33.16 -17.23
CA ARG A 68 -0.21 -33.94 -17.22
C ARG A 68 0.33 -34.17 -15.81
N ARG A 69 0.19 -33.18 -14.93
CA ARG A 69 0.53 -33.25 -13.51
C ARG A 69 -0.62 -32.74 -12.68
N LEU A 70 -0.86 -33.40 -11.55
CA LEU A 70 -1.85 -33.05 -10.56
C LEU A 70 -1.15 -32.80 -9.21
N ILE A 71 -1.57 -31.75 -8.51
CA ILE A 71 -1.25 -31.54 -7.11
C ILE A 71 -2.55 -31.42 -6.33
N LEU A 72 -2.75 -32.34 -5.39
CA LEU A 72 -3.73 -32.18 -4.33
C LEU A 72 -3.06 -31.38 -3.21
N LEU A 73 -3.59 -30.21 -2.90
CA LEU A 73 -2.92 -29.22 -2.06
C LEU A 73 -3.81 -28.82 -0.89
N GLY A 74 -3.40 -29.15 0.32
CA GLY A 74 -4.04 -28.70 1.55
C GLY A 74 -4.09 -27.17 1.61
N ALA A 75 -5.28 -26.62 1.83
CA ALA A 75 -5.57 -25.19 1.78
C ALA A 75 -6.05 -24.62 3.14
N GLY A 76 -5.93 -25.39 4.23
CA GLY A 76 -6.37 -25.02 5.58
C GLY A 76 -7.86 -24.68 5.62
N ASP A 77 -8.20 -23.62 6.36
CA ASP A 77 -9.54 -23.05 6.46
C ASP A 77 -10.07 -22.42 5.14
N GLY A 78 -9.28 -22.42 4.07
CA GLY A 78 -9.63 -21.81 2.80
C GLY A 78 -9.59 -20.28 2.81
N ALA A 79 -9.09 -19.66 3.89
CA ALA A 79 -8.90 -18.22 3.96
C ALA A 79 -7.72 -17.78 3.08
N ALA A 80 -7.68 -16.48 2.77
CA ALA A 80 -6.65 -15.89 1.92
C ALA A 80 -5.22 -16.26 2.32
N ARG A 81 -4.93 -16.29 3.64
CA ARG A 81 -3.58 -16.56 4.15
C ARG A 81 -3.18 -18.01 3.92
N ALA A 82 -4.08 -18.94 4.22
CA ALA A 82 -3.84 -20.37 4.04
C ALA A 82 -3.67 -20.72 2.56
N VAL A 83 -4.50 -20.15 1.68
CA VAL A 83 -4.39 -20.34 0.22
C VAL A 83 -3.09 -19.77 -0.33
N ARG A 84 -2.68 -18.56 0.10
CA ARG A 84 -1.39 -17.97 -0.28
C ARG A 84 -0.23 -18.86 0.14
N GLN A 85 -0.20 -19.27 1.41
CA GLN A 85 0.84 -20.15 1.94
C GLN A 85 0.91 -21.48 1.17
N ALA A 86 -0.25 -22.07 0.87
CA ALA A 86 -0.33 -23.33 0.16
C ALA A 86 0.27 -23.22 -1.26
N LEU A 87 -0.12 -22.20 -2.02
CA LEU A 87 0.35 -22.02 -3.39
C LEU A 87 1.84 -21.67 -3.47
N LEU A 88 2.33 -20.85 -2.54
CA LEU A 88 3.77 -20.55 -2.46
C LEU A 88 4.60 -21.80 -2.11
N ALA A 89 4.08 -22.72 -1.30
CA ALA A 89 4.76 -23.98 -0.97
C ALA A 89 5.00 -24.88 -2.19
N VAL A 90 4.14 -24.80 -3.22
CA VAL A 90 4.30 -25.51 -4.49
C VAL A 90 4.86 -24.63 -5.61
N GLY A 91 5.46 -23.49 -5.25
CA GLY A 91 5.98 -22.50 -6.20
C GLY A 91 7.02 -23.06 -7.16
N GLY A 92 7.83 -24.04 -6.73
CA GLY A 92 8.77 -24.75 -7.61
C GLY A 92 8.08 -25.47 -8.76
N ALA A 93 6.92 -26.10 -8.53
CA ALA A 93 6.15 -26.76 -9.58
C ALA A 93 5.49 -25.73 -10.51
N ILE A 94 5.02 -24.60 -9.97
CA ILE A 94 4.43 -23.49 -10.74
C ILE A 94 5.46 -22.85 -11.66
N LYS A 95 6.69 -22.60 -11.17
CA LYS A 95 7.78 -21.94 -11.90
C LYS A 95 8.51 -22.86 -12.89
N ALA A 96 8.31 -24.17 -12.80
CA ALA A 96 9.05 -25.12 -13.61
C ALA A 96 8.95 -24.82 -15.13
N PRO A 97 10.04 -24.96 -15.92
CA PRO A 97 10.08 -24.57 -17.34
C PRO A 97 9.01 -25.23 -18.22
N GLN A 98 8.55 -26.42 -17.84
CA GLN A 98 7.52 -27.18 -18.53
C GLN A 98 6.08 -26.76 -18.15
N THR A 99 5.89 -25.89 -17.15
CA THR A 99 4.59 -25.38 -16.72
C THR A 99 4.22 -24.12 -17.49
N LYS A 100 3.50 -24.26 -18.61
CA LYS A 100 3.03 -23.12 -19.40
C LYS A 100 1.59 -22.72 -19.06
N ARG A 101 0.74 -23.70 -18.76
CA ARG A 101 -0.65 -23.52 -18.33
C ARG A 101 -0.91 -24.20 -16.99
N VAL A 102 -1.31 -23.42 -15.98
CA VAL A 102 -1.77 -23.94 -14.67
C VAL A 102 -3.28 -23.75 -14.51
N VAL A 103 -3.93 -24.70 -13.85
CA VAL A 103 -5.30 -24.57 -13.35
C VAL A 103 -5.25 -24.67 -11.83
N VAL A 104 -5.73 -23.65 -11.12
CA VAL A 104 -5.92 -23.67 -9.67
C VAL A 104 -7.42 -23.78 -9.40
N CYS A 105 -7.88 -24.94 -8.94
CA CYS A 105 -9.28 -25.21 -8.70
C CYS A 105 -9.58 -25.28 -7.20
N PHE A 106 -10.54 -24.48 -6.74
CA PHE A 106 -11.04 -24.55 -5.37
C PHE A 106 -12.00 -25.72 -5.22
N ALA A 107 -11.68 -26.68 -4.34
CA ALA A 107 -12.52 -27.87 -4.11
C ALA A 107 -13.81 -27.58 -3.33
N ALA A 108 -13.95 -26.38 -2.76
CA ALA A 108 -15.16 -25.89 -2.10
C ALA A 108 -15.47 -24.45 -2.54
N LYS A 109 -16.60 -23.89 -2.08
CA LYS A 109 -16.95 -22.50 -2.36
C LYS A 109 -15.82 -21.57 -1.88
N ALA A 110 -15.23 -20.83 -2.82
CA ALA A 110 -14.11 -19.95 -2.53
C ALA A 110 -14.56 -18.67 -1.82
N GLN A 111 -13.79 -18.24 -0.82
CA GLN A 111 -13.92 -16.91 -0.25
C GLN A 111 -13.32 -15.88 -1.23
N ALA A 112 -13.92 -14.70 -1.34
CA ALA A 112 -13.47 -13.66 -2.28
C ALA A 112 -11.98 -13.32 -2.09
N GLY A 113 -11.54 -13.06 -0.84
CA GLY A 113 -10.13 -12.78 -0.54
C GLY A 113 -9.18 -13.93 -0.89
N ALA A 114 -9.64 -15.18 -0.85
CA ALA A 114 -8.83 -16.34 -1.21
C ALA A 114 -8.57 -16.43 -2.72
N VAL A 115 -9.52 -16.00 -3.55
CA VAL A 115 -9.35 -15.91 -5.00
C VAL A 115 -8.29 -14.87 -5.36
N ASN A 116 -8.37 -13.68 -4.74
CA ASN A 116 -7.35 -12.65 -4.89
C ASN A 116 -5.95 -13.18 -4.47
N ALA A 117 -5.86 -13.78 -3.29
CA ALA A 117 -4.61 -14.36 -2.78
C ALA A 117 -4.03 -15.44 -3.70
N ALA A 118 -4.87 -16.26 -4.33
CA ALA A 118 -4.44 -17.29 -5.27
C ALA A 118 -3.81 -16.70 -6.53
N VAL A 119 -4.44 -15.69 -7.13
CA VAL A 119 -3.91 -14.97 -8.30
C VAL A 119 -2.53 -14.40 -7.98
N GLN A 120 -2.40 -13.68 -6.85
CA GLN A 120 -1.14 -13.09 -6.43
C GLN A 120 -0.06 -14.13 -6.09
N ALA A 121 -0.42 -15.24 -5.44
CA ALA A 121 0.55 -16.28 -5.05
C ALA A 121 1.14 -17.00 -6.27
N VAL A 122 0.31 -17.32 -7.28
CA VAL A 122 0.79 -17.88 -8.55
C VAL A 122 1.72 -16.91 -9.27
N ALA A 123 1.38 -15.62 -9.25
CA ALA A 123 2.23 -14.58 -9.83
C ALA A 123 3.59 -14.47 -9.16
N GLU A 124 3.59 -14.39 -7.83
CA GLU A 124 4.82 -14.31 -7.03
C GLU A 124 5.70 -15.54 -7.25
N ALA A 125 5.11 -16.73 -7.20
CA ALA A 125 5.82 -17.99 -7.39
C ALA A 125 6.51 -18.07 -8.76
N SER A 126 5.90 -17.48 -9.80
CA SER A 126 6.40 -17.51 -11.18
C SER A 126 7.20 -16.27 -11.60
N TYR A 127 7.40 -15.29 -10.71
CA TYR A 127 8.14 -14.08 -11.04
C TYR A 127 9.60 -14.37 -11.40
N VAL A 128 10.07 -13.73 -12.47
CA VAL A 128 11.46 -13.76 -12.93
C VAL A 128 11.84 -12.37 -13.44
N TYR A 129 12.94 -11.83 -12.93
CA TYR A 129 13.57 -10.63 -13.46
C TYR A 129 14.49 -10.99 -14.65
N THR A 130 14.33 -10.26 -15.75
CA THR A 130 15.01 -10.56 -17.03
C THR A 130 15.74 -9.37 -17.65
N THR A 131 15.39 -8.13 -17.30
CA THR A 131 15.76 -6.90 -18.02
C THR A 131 17.25 -6.74 -18.31
N THR A 132 18.13 -7.05 -17.36
CA THR A 132 19.58 -6.89 -17.51
C THR A 132 20.33 -8.21 -17.65
N LYS A 133 19.65 -9.30 -18.05
CA LYS A 133 20.28 -10.59 -18.32
C LYS A 133 20.59 -10.74 -19.81
N SER A 134 21.83 -11.07 -20.16
CA SER A 134 22.23 -11.36 -21.55
C SER A 134 21.63 -12.66 -22.08
N LYS A 135 21.58 -13.71 -21.24
CA LYS A 135 20.85 -14.96 -21.50
C LYS A 135 19.54 -14.94 -20.71
N VAL A 136 18.46 -14.60 -21.39
CA VAL A 136 17.13 -14.45 -20.76
C VAL A 136 16.48 -15.82 -20.57
N GLU A 137 16.22 -16.17 -19.31
CA GLU A 137 15.30 -17.25 -18.94
C GLU A 137 13.95 -16.64 -18.57
N ALA A 138 13.06 -16.52 -19.55
CA ALA A 138 11.75 -15.91 -19.34
C ALA A 138 10.82 -16.77 -18.49
N ARG A 139 9.79 -16.15 -17.90
CA ARG A 139 8.70 -16.86 -17.22
C ARG A 139 8.05 -17.85 -18.20
N ALA A 140 8.14 -19.15 -17.88
CA ALA A 140 7.50 -20.20 -18.68
C ALA A 140 5.97 -20.17 -18.58
N LEU A 141 5.44 -19.87 -17.39
CA LEU A 141 4.01 -19.78 -17.12
C LEU A 141 3.39 -18.60 -17.88
N SER A 142 2.57 -18.90 -18.87
CA SER A 142 1.89 -17.89 -19.69
C SER A 142 0.41 -17.72 -19.33
N ARG A 143 -0.23 -18.76 -18.77
CA ARG A 143 -1.67 -18.75 -18.46
C ARG A 143 -2.00 -19.46 -17.14
N CYS A 144 -2.81 -18.81 -16.30
CA CYS A 144 -3.37 -19.37 -15.07
C CYS A 144 -4.89 -19.29 -15.11
N VAL A 145 -5.57 -20.43 -14.95
CA VAL A 145 -7.02 -20.49 -14.80
C VAL A 145 -7.35 -20.70 -13.33
N VAL A 146 -8.14 -19.81 -12.75
CA VAL A 146 -8.70 -19.95 -11.41
C VAL A 146 -10.12 -20.50 -11.52
N GLY A 147 -10.31 -21.74 -11.06
CA GLY A 147 -11.57 -22.46 -11.06
C GLY A 147 -12.29 -22.33 -9.73
N VAL A 148 -13.53 -21.84 -9.76
CA VAL A 148 -14.39 -21.63 -8.58
C VAL A 148 -15.80 -22.15 -8.84
N HIS A 149 -16.63 -22.28 -7.80
CA HIS A 149 -18.01 -22.75 -7.93
C HIS A 149 -18.95 -21.71 -8.57
N SER A 150 -18.70 -20.42 -8.36
CA SER A 150 -19.42 -19.32 -9.01
C SER A 150 -18.43 -18.21 -9.35
N ALA A 151 -18.15 -18.01 -10.64
CA ALA A 151 -17.28 -16.92 -11.08
C ALA A 151 -17.90 -15.54 -10.78
N ALA A 152 -19.23 -15.43 -10.78
CA ALA A 152 -19.93 -14.17 -10.49
C ALA A 152 -19.71 -13.70 -9.05
N ASP A 153 -19.73 -14.62 -8.08
CA ASP A 153 -19.61 -14.32 -6.64
C ASP A 153 -18.24 -13.72 -6.26
N VAL A 154 -17.20 -13.95 -7.07
CA VAL A 154 -15.81 -13.62 -6.75
C VAL A 154 -15.11 -12.79 -7.84
N ARG A 155 -15.87 -12.30 -8.83
CA ARG A 155 -15.32 -11.60 -9.99
C ARG A 155 -14.52 -10.36 -9.60
N GLU A 156 -15.07 -9.54 -8.71
CA GLU A 156 -14.41 -8.31 -8.25
C GLU A 156 -13.09 -8.59 -7.53
N ALA A 157 -13.04 -9.62 -6.68
CA ALA A 157 -11.81 -10.00 -5.98
C ALA A 157 -10.77 -10.62 -6.93
N PHE A 158 -11.20 -11.34 -7.96
CA PHE A 158 -10.33 -11.81 -9.02
C PHE A 158 -9.73 -10.65 -9.81
N ASP A 159 -10.55 -9.70 -10.26
CA ASP A 159 -10.11 -8.52 -11.02
C ASP A 159 -9.15 -7.66 -10.20
N THR A 160 -9.43 -7.49 -8.90
CA THR A 160 -8.53 -6.86 -7.93
C THR A 160 -7.19 -7.59 -7.85
N GLY A 161 -7.20 -8.92 -7.75
CA GLY A 161 -5.99 -9.73 -7.73
C GLY A 161 -5.16 -9.59 -9.00
N VAL A 162 -5.79 -9.54 -10.18
CA VAL A 162 -5.09 -9.34 -11.46
C VAL A 162 -4.44 -7.97 -11.53
N ALA A 163 -5.15 -6.90 -11.17
CA ALA A 163 -4.61 -5.56 -11.16
C ALA A 163 -3.47 -5.38 -10.15
N LEU A 164 -3.59 -6.01 -8.97
CA LEU A 164 -2.53 -6.05 -7.97
C LEU A 164 -1.28 -6.74 -8.51
N VAL A 165 -1.42 -7.86 -9.23
CA VAL A 165 -0.26 -8.51 -9.88
C VAL A 165 0.42 -7.55 -10.84
N SER A 166 -0.33 -6.85 -11.69
CA SER A 166 0.24 -5.85 -12.61
C SER A 166 1.00 -4.75 -11.87
N GLY A 167 0.43 -4.21 -10.79
CA GLY A 167 1.06 -3.17 -9.98
C GLY A 167 2.30 -3.64 -9.22
N VAL A 168 2.21 -4.79 -8.54
CA VAL A 168 3.32 -5.38 -7.77
C VAL A 168 4.46 -5.78 -8.69
N GLU A 169 4.19 -6.42 -9.84
CA GLU A 169 5.26 -6.78 -10.78
C GLU A 169 5.92 -5.54 -11.39
N PHE A 170 5.18 -4.46 -11.63
CA PHE A 170 5.75 -3.18 -12.06
C PHE A 170 6.69 -2.59 -10.99
N ALA A 171 6.26 -2.56 -9.73
CA ALA A 171 7.08 -2.09 -8.63
C ALA A 171 8.35 -2.95 -8.44
N ARG A 172 8.21 -4.28 -8.53
CA ARG A 172 9.34 -5.23 -8.43
C ARG A 172 10.32 -5.05 -9.58
N GLU A 173 9.82 -4.87 -10.79
CA GLU A 173 10.65 -4.65 -11.97
C GLU A 173 11.53 -3.41 -11.80
N TRP A 174 10.96 -2.28 -11.37
CA TRP A 174 11.73 -1.06 -11.15
C TRP A 174 12.65 -1.12 -9.94
N GLY A 175 12.23 -1.74 -8.84
CA GLY A 175 13.12 -1.95 -7.70
C GLY A 175 14.29 -2.91 -8.00
N ASN A 176 14.10 -3.90 -8.88
CA ASN A 176 15.15 -4.87 -9.20
C ASN A 176 16.20 -4.35 -10.18
N ARG A 177 15.86 -3.36 -11.01
CA ARG A 177 16.79 -2.76 -11.96
C ARG A 177 18.00 -2.17 -11.23
N PRO A 178 19.22 -2.37 -11.74
CA PRO A 178 20.39 -1.67 -11.20
C PRO A 178 20.26 -0.15 -11.45
N ALA A 179 20.92 0.65 -10.62
CA ALA A 179 20.78 2.12 -10.65
C ALA A 179 21.07 2.74 -12.02
N ASN A 180 22.06 2.23 -12.75
CA ASN A 180 22.38 2.67 -14.12
C ASN A 180 21.27 2.36 -15.16
N HIS A 181 20.26 1.58 -14.81
CA HIS A 181 19.06 1.29 -15.60
C HIS A 181 17.76 1.70 -14.90
N ALA A 182 17.87 2.44 -13.79
CA ALA A 182 16.76 2.93 -12.96
C ALA A 182 17.03 4.35 -12.46
N THR A 183 17.66 5.20 -13.28
CA THR A 183 17.96 6.59 -12.94
C THR A 183 16.68 7.43 -12.72
N PRO A 184 16.76 8.62 -12.08
CA PRO A 184 15.63 9.54 -11.95
C PRO A 184 14.97 9.89 -13.28
N THR A 185 15.76 10.06 -14.37
CA THR A 185 15.20 10.27 -15.72
C THR A 185 14.42 9.06 -16.20
N LEU A 186 14.98 7.85 -16.06
CA LEU A 186 14.30 6.62 -16.49
C LEU A 186 13.05 6.33 -15.66
N LEU A 187 13.07 6.63 -14.36
CA LEU A 187 11.92 6.51 -13.48
C LEU A 187 10.79 7.49 -13.88
N ALA A 188 11.15 8.71 -14.30
CA ALA A 188 10.18 9.66 -14.85
C ALA A 188 9.59 9.17 -16.17
N ASP A 189 10.38 8.54 -17.03
CA ASP A 189 9.87 7.94 -18.27
C ASP A 189 8.95 6.74 -17.99
N ALA A 190 9.25 5.94 -16.97
CA ALA A 190 8.35 4.91 -16.46
C ALA A 190 6.97 5.50 -16.10
N ALA A 191 6.96 6.58 -15.33
CA ALA A 191 5.74 7.27 -14.93
C ALA A 191 4.96 7.82 -16.14
N LYS A 192 5.65 8.38 -17.14
CA LYS A 192 5.01 8.83 -18.40
C LYS A 192 4.33 7.67 -19.14
N THR A 193 4.87 6.44 -19.08
CA THR A 193 4.20 5.29 -19.71
C THR A 193 2.84 4.99 -19.08
N LEU A 194 2.66 5.27 -17.79
CA LEU A 194 1.39 5.07 -17.07
C LEU A 194 0.32 6.07 -17.50
N ALA A 195 0.68 7.24 -18.03
CA ALA A 195 -0.27 8.21 -18.59
C ALA A 195 -0.97 7.72 -19.87
N LYS A 196 -0.53 6.57 -20.44
CA LYS A 196 -1.25 5.88 -21.51
C LYS A 196 -2.47 5.09 -21.00
N LEU A 197 -2.54 4.85 -19.69
CA LEU A 197 -3.67 4.17 -19.07
C LEU A 197 -4.82 5.16 -18.81
N PRO A 198 -6.07 4.66 -18.72
CA PRO A 198 -7.22 5.52 -18.54
C PRO A 198 -7.15 6.39 -17.29
N ARG A 199 -7.58 7.65 -17.41
CA ARG A 199 -7.72 8.63 -16.32
C ARG A 199 -6.42 9.03 -15.62
N ILE A 200 -5.25 8.65 -16.14
CA ILE A 200 -3.94 8.99 -15.57
C ILE A 200 -3.28 10.10 -16.38
N GLN A 201 -2.75 11.11 -15.68
CA GLN A 201 -1.89 12.15 -16.22
C GLN A 201 -0.54 12.11 -15.52
N CYS A 202 0.53 12.46 -16.24
CA CYS A 202 1.88 12.55 -15.69
C CYS A 202 2.49 13.90 -16.05
N LYS A 203 3.03 14.59 -15.04
CA LYS A 203 3.82 15.80 -15.19
C LYS A 203 5.17 15.57 -14.51
N VAL A 204 6.24 15.99 -15.18
CA VAL A 204 7.60 15.84 -14.68
C VAL A 204 8.26 17.21 -14.63
N HIS A 205 8.78 17.55 -13.45
CA HIS A 205 9.50 18.79 -13.18
C HIS A 205 11.00 18.49 -13.17
N GLY A 206 11.78 19.28 -13.91
CA GLY A 206 13.24 19.19 -13.92
C GLY A 206 13.87 20.10 -12.85
N PRO A 207 15.21 20.20 -12.84
CA PRO A 207 15.94 20.98 -11.84
C PRO A 207 15.50 22.46 -11.76
N ALA A 208 15.25 23.09 -12.90
CA ALA A 208 14.86 24.50 -12.95
C ALA A 208 13.44 24.74 -12.36
N GLU A 209 12.49 23.86 -12.66
CA GLU A 209 11.14 23.95 -12.07
C GLU A 209 11.16 23.65 -10.57
N VAL A 210 11.94 22.66 -10.14
CA VAL A 210 12.10 22.31 -8.72
C VAL A 210 12.74 23.46 -7.93
N ALA A 211 13.74 24.14 -8.50
CA ALA A 211 14.30 25.37 -7.91
C ALA A 211 13.27 26.49 -7.80
N ARG A 212 12.44 26.70 -8.83
CA ARG A 212 11.36 27.70 -8.79
C ARG A 212 10.28 27.37 -7.76
N LEU A 213 10.06 26.08 -7.47
CA LEU A 213 9.15 25.65 -6.42
C LEU A 213 9.69 25.90 -5.00
N GLY A 214 11.00 26.19 -4.87
CA GLY A 214 11.66 26.41 -3.59
C GLY A 214 12.06 25.14 -2.86
N MET A 215 12.15 23.99 -3.54
CA MET A 215 12.47 22.69 -2.95
C MET A 215 13.97 22.54 -2.65
N GLY A 216 14.47 23.38 -1.74
CA GLY A 216 15.90 23.51 -1.46
C GLY A 216 16.51 22.29 -0.74
N ALA A 217 15.73 21.55 0.05
CA ALA A 217 16.22 20.33 0.70
C ALA A 217 16.39 19.20 -0.32
N PHE A 218 15.42 19.03 -1.23
CA PHE A 218 15.51 18.07 -2.33
C PHE A 218 16.67 18.40 -3.29
N LEU A 219 16.84 19.67 -3.65
CA LEU A 219 17.95 20.13 -4.48
C LEU A 219 19.32 19.86 -3.84
N ALA A 220 19.43 20.06 -2.53
CA ALA A 220 20.68 19.85 -1.82
C ALA A 220 21.15 18.39 -1.88
N VAL A 221 20.23 17.44 -1.69
CA VAL A 221 20.53 16.00 -1.81
C VAL A 221 21.00 15.65 -3.23
N ALA A 222 20.29 16.12 -4.25
CA ALA A 222 20.57 15.78 -5.64
C ALA A 222 21.88 16.38 -6.19
N ARG A 223 22.45 17.38 -5.51
CA ARG A 223 23.55 18.22 -6.02
C ARG A 223 24.83 17.44 -6.32
N GLY A 224 25.00 16.27 -5.69
CA GLY A 224 26.18 15.41 -5.88
C GLY A 224 26.13 14.50 -7.11
N SER A 225 24.99 14.36 -7.80
CA SER A 225 24.89 13.51 -9.00
C SER A 225 24.94 14.33 -10.29
N GLU A 226 25.56 13.76 -11.32
CA GLU A 226 25.46 14.23 -12.71
C GLU A 226 24.10 13.89 -13.33
N GLU A 227 23.42 12.86 -12.83
CA GLU A 227 22.11 12.49 -13.28
C GLU A 227 21.07 13.47 -12.71
N PRO A 228 20.32 14.18 -13.56
CA PRO A 228 19.50 15.28 -13.10
C PRO A 228 18.24 14.77 -12.37
N LEU A 229 17.93 15.40 -11.24
CA LEU A 229 16.72 15.11 -10.47
C LEU A 229 15.43 15.23 -11.30
N ARG A 230 14.40 14.54 -10.85
CA ARG A 230 13.03 14.63 -11.40
C ARG A 230 12.03 14.67 -10.25
N PHE A 231 11.16 15.67 -10.23
CA PHE A 231 9.96 15.62 -9.40
C PHE A 231 8.78 15.20 -10.27
N ILE A 232 8.28 13.99 -10.03
CA ILE A 232 7.23 13.35 -10.83
C ILE A 232 5.89 13.52 -10.11
N GLU A 233 4.90 14.01 -10.83
CA GLU A 233 3.52 14.15 -10.39
C GLU A 233 2.60 13.32 -11.28
N LEU A 234 1.98 12.30 -10.71
CA LEU A 234 0.94 11.48 -11.34
C LEU A 234 -0.43 11.88 -10.80
N ARG A 235 -1.44 11.99 -11.67
CA ARG A 235 -2.83 12.25 -11.26
C ARG A 235 -3.77 11.21 -11.83
N TYR A 236 -4.50 10.52 -10.98
CA TYR A 236 -5.59 9.62 -11.34
C TYR A 236 -6.93 10.30 -11.00
N SER A 237 -7.77 10.51 -12.01
CA SER A 237 -9.05 11.23 -11.88
C SER A 237 -10.24 10.27 -11.97
N GLY A 238 -10.46 9.49 -10.91
CA GLY A 238 -11.59 8.55 -10.81
C GLY A 238 -12.90 9.20 -10.36
N ALA A 239 -12.84 10.26 -9.54
CA ALA A 239 -14.00 10.95 -8.98
C ALA A 239 -14.16 12.38 -9.55
N ALA A 240 -15.21 13.09 -9.12
CA ALA A 240 -15.44 14.48 -9.48
C ALA A 240 -14.28 15.39 -9.04
N LYS A 241 -14.00 16.46 -9.80
CA LYS A 241 -12.83 17.35 -9.60
C LYS A 241 -12.81 18.06 -8.24
N ASP A 242 -13.97 18.24 -7.61
CA ASP A 242 -14.15 18.87 -6.30
C ASP A 242 -13.92 17.91 -5.12
N LYS A 243 -13.78 16.60 -5.38
CA LYS A 243 -13.42 15.62 -4.35
C LYS A 243 -11.92 15.68 -4.08
N ALA A 244 -11.59 15.97 -2.82
CA ALA A 244 -10.22 16.01 -2.34
C ALA A 244 -9.50 14.68 -2.62
N PRO A 245 -8.28 14.72 -3.19
CA PRO A 245 -7.54 13.52 -3.51
C PRO A 245 -6.91 12.88 -2.28
N VAL A 246 -6.63 11.58 -2.36
CA VAL A 246 -5.57 10.97 -1.54
C VAL A 246 -4.23 11.23 -2.23
N VAL A 247 -3.24 11.72 -1.50
CA VAL A 247 -1.88 11.93 -2.02
C VAL A 247 -0.97 10.82 -1.51
N LEU A 248 -0.27 10.16 -2.44
CA LEU A 248 0.77 9.18 -2.15
C LEU A 248 2.14 9.80 -2.47
N VAL A 249 3.09 9.76 -1.54
CA VAL A 249 4.44 10.33 -1.74
C VAL A 249 5.49 9.22 -1.62
N GLY A 250 6.19 8.88 -2.70
CA GLY A 250 7.16 7.79 -2.71
C GLY A 250 8.60 8.29 -2.71
N LYS A 251 9.42 7.89 -1.72
CA LYS A 251 10.88 8.15 -1.74
C LYS A 251 11.49 7.59 -3.02
N GLY A 252 12.18 8.44 -3.79
CA GLY A 252 12.71 8.14 -5.11
C GLY A 252 14.23 8.19 -5.21
N ILE A 253 14.96 7.75 -4.18
CA ILE A 253 16.43 7.74 -4.25
C ILE A 253 16.89 6.54 -5.08
N THR A 254 17.27 6.77 -6.33
CA THR A 254 17.55 5.68 -7.28
C THR A 254 18.85 4.96 -7.00
N PHE A 255 19.76 5.63 -6.30
CA PHE A 255 20.90 5.01 -5.62
C PHE A 255 21.32 5.86 -4.43
N ASP A 256 21.60 5.19 -3.31
CA ASP A 256 22.02 5.84 -2.08
C ASP A 256 23.40 5.35 -1.63
N THR A 257 24.40 6.18 -1.84
CA THR A 257 25.77 5.93 -1.32
C THR A 257 25.93 6.38 0.13
N GLY A 258 24.96 7.12 0.66
CA GLY A 258 25.06 7.95 1.86
C GLY A 258 25.67 9.33 1.65
N GLY A 259 26.16 9.64 0.45
CA GLY A 259 26.83 10.92 0.15
C GLY A 259 28.19 11.02 0.84
N ILE A 260 28.48 12.17 1.46
CA ILE A 260 29.73 12.38 2.22
C ILE A 260 29.80 11.49 3.47
N SER A 261 28.66 11.26 4.12
CA SER A 261 28.46 10.24 5.16
C SER A 261 28.38 8.83 4.54
N ILE A 262 29.42 8.44 3.82
CA ILE A 262 29.43 7.25 2.95
C ILE A 262 29.09 5.96 3.71
N LYS A 263 28.22 5.14 3.12
CA LYS A 263 27.89 3.80 3.63
C LYS A 263 29.11 2.87 3.51
N PRO A 264 29.20 1.83 4.36
CA PRO A 264 30.15 0.74 4.16
C PRO A 264 29.93 0.03 2.81
N ALA A 265 30.99 -0.58 2.27
CA ALA A 265 30.92 -1.28 0.99
C ALA A 265 29.99 -2.52 1.01
N ALA A 266 29.88 -3.18 2.16
CA ALA A 266 28.99 -4.34 2.31
C ALA A 266 27.53 -3.93 2.07
N GLU A 267 26.84 -4.68 1.22
CA GLU A 267 25.40 -4.49 0.92
C GLU A 267 25.04 -3.15 0.26
N MET A 268 26.03 -2.31 -0.08
CA MET A 268 25.79 -1.06 -0.83
C MET A 268 25.14 -1.33 -2.20
N ASP A 269 25.35 -2.52 -2.78
CA ASP A 269 24.67 -2.94 -4.02
C ASP A 269 23.13 -3.03 -3.86
N GLU A 270 22.65 -3.20 -2.63
CA GLU A 270 21.22 -3.22 -2.31
C GLU A 270 20.61 -1.81 -2.24
N MET A 271 21.42 -0.75 -2.21
CA MET A 271 20.92 0.63 -2.16
C MET A 271 20.26 1.12 -3.47
N LYS A 272 20.27 0.29 -4.52
CA LYS A 272 19.35 0.45 -5.66
C LYS A 272 17.87 0.29 -5.26
N PHE A 273 17.59 -0.37 -4.14
CA PHE A 273 16.22 -0.54 -3.63
C PHE A 273 15.70 0.72 -2.93
N ASP A 274 16.50 1.77 -2.80
CA ASP A 274 16.14 2.97 -2.03
C ASP A 274 15.12 3.90 -2.73
N MET A 275 14.66 3.47 -3.90
CA MET A 275 13.54 4.03 -4.65
C MET A 275 12.28 3.15 -4.58
N CYS A 276 12.25 2.10 -3.75
CA CYS A 276 11.09 1.21 -3.66
C CYS A 276 9.80 1.93 -3.20
N GLY A 277 9.93 3.03 -2.45
CA GLY A 277 8.80 3.92 -2.16
C GLY A 277 8.17 4.48 -3.43
N ALA A 278 8.98 5.07 -4.31
CA ALA A 278 8.56 5.52 -5.63
C ALA A 278 8.03 4.38 -6.50
N ALA A 279 8.72 3.23 -6.54
CA ALA A 279 8.28 2.06 -7.30
C ALA A 279 6.89 1.59 -6.87
N SER A 280 6.60 1.63 -5.56
CA SER A 280 5.28 1.28 -5.03
C SER A 280 4.19 2.27 -5.48
N VAL A 281 4.47 3.58 -5.50
CA VAL A 281 3.53 4.59 -6.03
C VAL A 281 3.25 4.33 -7.50
N LEU A 282 4.28 4.05 -8.32
CA LEU A 282 4.09 3.68 -9.73
C LEU A 282 3.26 2.39 -9.88
N GLY A 283 3.51 1.39 -9.02
CA GLY A 283 2.73 0.15 -8.97
C GLY A 283 1.25 0.38 -8.63
N VAL A 284 0.96 1.26 -7.68
CA VAL A 284 -0.42 1.67 -7.36
C VAL A 284 -1.09 2.31 -8.57
N PHE A 285 -0.43 3.26 -9.25
CA PHE A 285 -0.98 3.90 -10.44
C PHE A 285 -1.20 2.91 -11.59
N ARG A 286 -0.33 1.90 -11.73
CA ARG A 286 -0.55 0.80 -12.67
C ARG A 286 -1.84 0.03 -12.35
N ALA A 287 -2.06 -0.33 -11.10
CA ALA A 287 -3.28 -1.04 -10.67
C ALA A 287 -4.54 -0.16 -10.83
N LEU A 288 -4.46 1.15 -10.51
CA LEU A 288 -5.58 2.08 -10.67
C LEU A 288 -6.03 2.23 -12.13
N GLY A 289 -5.09 2.21 -13.08
CA GLY A 289 -5.43 2.26 -14.51
C GLY A 289 -6.25 1.05 -14.98
N GLU A 290 -6.11 -0.09 -14.30
CA GLU A 290 -6.85 -1.33 -14.55
C GLU A 290 -8.20 -1.36 -13.79
N LEU A 291 -8.20 -1.03 -12.50
CA LEU A 291 -9.40 -1.12 -11.64
C LEU A 291 -10.39 0.03 -11.81
N GLN A 292 -9.86 1.23 -12.10
CA GLN A 292 -10.61 2.47 -12.24
C GLN A 292 -11.63 2.79 -11.11
N PRO A 293 -11.25 2.73 -9.82
CA PRO A 293 -12.17 3.04 -8.73
C PRO A 293 -12.58 4.54 -8.71
N ASP A 294 -13.76 4.84 -8.18
CA ASP A 294 -14.30 6.21 -8.09
C ASP A 294 -13.63 7.05 -6.99
N ILE A 295 -12.34 7.35 -7.14
CA ILE A 295 -11.52 8.15 -6.21
C ILE A 295 -10.50 9.01 -6.96
N ASN A 296 -10.12 10.15 -6.40
CA ASN A 296 -9.01 10.96 -6.91
C ASN A 296 -7.72 10.61 -6.17
N VAL A 297 -6.64 10.35 -6.91
CA VAL A 297 -5.33 10.02 -6.34
C VAL A 297 -4.25 10.85 -7.00
N VAL A 298 -3.32 11.38 -6.22
CA VAL A 298 -2.11 12.05 -6.73
C VAL A 298 -0.88 11.32 -6.20
N GLY A 299 0.04 10.96 -7.08
CA GLY A 299 1.33 10.37 -6.75
C GLY A 299 2.43 11.40 -6.91
N LEU A 300 3.25 11.61 -5.89
CA LEU A 300 4.40 12.51 -5.90
C LEU A 300 5.67 11.71 -5.66
N ILE A 301 6.68 11.90 -6.50
CA ILE A 301 7.97 11.19 -6.39
C ILE A 301 9.09 12.22 -6.56
N PRO A 302 9.79 12.62 -5.47
CA PRO A 302 11.06 13.32 -5.57
C PRO A 302 12.17 12.31 -5.89
N ALA A 303 12.55 12.21 -7.16
CA ALA A 303 13.57 11.27 -7.64
C ALA A 303 14.93 11.95 -7.83
N CYS A 304 15.98 11.40 -7.21
CA CYS A 304 17.37 11.79 -7.39
C CYS A 304 18.32 10.65 -7.00
N GLU A 305 19.62 10.87 -7.12
CA GLU A 305 20.66 10.01 -6.54
C GLU A 305 21.37 10.75 -5.42
N ASN A 306 21.77 10.03 -4.37
CA ASN A 306 22.62 10.56 -3.30
C ASN A 306 24.04 10.05 -3.53
N MET A 307 24.92 10.93 -4.04
CA MET A 307 26.27 10.61 -4.49
C MET A 307 27.30 11.51 -3.80
N PRO A 308 28.50 10.99 -3.46
CA PRO A 308 29.62 11.85 -3.08
C PRO A 308 30.16 12.57 -4.32
N ASP A 309 30.41 13.87 -4.21
CA ASP A 309 31.02 14.71 -5.23
C ASP A 309 31.61 15.96 -4.56
N GLY A 310 32.46 16.71 -5.26
CA GLY A 310 32.95 18.02 -4.80
C GLY A 310 31.82 19.05 -4.58
N ARG A 311 30.63 18.84 -5.18
CA ARG A 311 29.45 19.70 -4.99
C ARG A 311 28.41 19.13 -4.04
N ALA A 312 28.62 17.93 -3.52
CA ALA A 312 27.67 17.26 -2.64
C ALA A 312 27.42 18.09 -1.35
N VAL A 313 26.22 17.91 -0.80
CA VAL A 313 25.90 18.44 0.52
C VAL A 313 26.77 17.75 1.58
N LYS A 314 27.15 18.49 2.63
CA LYS A 314 28.08 18.05 3.67
C LYS A 314 27.41 18.06 5.04
N PRO A 315 27.86 17.23 5.98
CA PRO A 315 27.53 17.40 7.38
C PRO A 315 27.86 18.82 7.88
N GLY A 316 26.92 19.47 8.54
CA GLY A 316 26.97 20.86 9.00
C GLY A 316 26.38 21.89 8.02
N ASP A 317 26.08 21.53 6.77
CA ASP A 317 25.39 22.43 5.86
C ASP A 317 23.96 22.71 6.38
N VAL A 318 23.54 23.97 6.32
CA VAL A 318 22.17 24.39 6.60
C VAL A 318 21.45 24.68 5.29
N VAL A 319 20.33 24.00 5.07
CA VAL A 319 19.50 24.16 3.87
C VAL A 319 18.13 24.72 4.20
N THR A 320 17.51 25.43 3.27
CA THR A 320 16.13 25.92 3.42
C THR A 320 15.18 25.03 2.63
N SER A 321 14.20 24.43 3.30
CA SER A 321 13.15 23.63 2.66
C SER A 321 12.12 24.49 1.93
N MET A 322 11.26 23.85 1.14
CA MET A 322 10.09 24.44 0.49
C MET A 322 9.13 25.11 1.48
N SER A 323 9.11 24.65 2.73
CA SER A 323 8.28 25.24 3.79
C SER A 323 8.84 26.56 4.33
N GLY A 324 10.08 26.91 3.98
CA GLY A 324 10.83 28.02 4.56
C GLY A 324 11.61 27.65 5.83
N GLN A 325 11.33 26.50 6.45
CA GLN A 325 12.10 25.99 7.60
C GLN A 325 13.52 25.61 7.17
N THR A 326 14.48 25.92 8.02
CA THR A 326 15.90 25.60 7.87
C THR A 326 16.26 24.27 8.54
N ILE A 327 17.14 23.50 7.90
CA ILE A 327 17.55 22.17 8.34
C ILE A 327 19.07 22.10 8.38
N GLU A 328 19.64 21.83 9.55
CA GLU A 328 21.04 21.45 9.70
C GLU A 328 21.20 19.97 9.34
N ILE A 329 22.00 19.69 8.32
CA ILE A 329 22.25 18.33 7.85
C ILE A 329 23.41 17.77 8.65
N LEU A 330 23.15 16.90 9.62
CA LEU A 330 24.18 16.27 10.45
C LEU A 330 24.67 14.95 9.86
N ASN A 331 23.86 14.30 9.03
CA ASN A 331 24.20 13.07 8.33
C ASN A 331 23.59 13.07 6.92
N THR A 332 24.42 12.93 5.89
CA THR A 332 23.96 12.95 4.48
C THR A 332 23.37 11.61 4.02
N ASP A 333 23.49 10.56 4.85
CA ASP A 333 22.82 9.25 4.71
C ASP A 333 21.39 9.26 5.29
N ALA A 334 20.95 10.41 5.77
CA ALA A 334 19.57 10.67 6.15
C ALA A 334 18.92 11.62 5.12
N GLU A 335 19.14 11.34 3.84
CA GLU A 335 18.69 12.09 2.68
C GLU A 335 17.20 11.89 2.38
N GLY A 336 16.67 10.68 2.60
CA GLY A 336 15.30 10.34 2.24
C GLY A 336 14.27 11.28 2.87
N ARG A 337 14.48 11.66 4.13
CA ARG A 337 13.58 12.60 4.81
C ARG A 337 13.71 14.03 4.29
N LEU A 338 14.89 14.42 3.78
CA LEU A 338 15.12 15.74 3.17
C LEU A 338 14.42 15.87 1.81
N VAL A 339 14.42 14.81 0.99
CA VAL A 339 13.70 14.86 -0.28
C VAL A 339 12.18 14.77 -0.08
N LEU A 340 11.73 14.02 0.94
CA LEU A 340 10.31 13.87 1.27
C LEU A 340 9.72 15.14 1.88
N CYS A 341 10.45 15.91 2.70
CA CYS A 341 9.88 17.09 3.36
C CYS A 341 9.37 18.14 2.36
N ASP A 342 10.10 18.34 1.26
CA ASP A 342 9.70 19.24 0.18
C ASP A 342 8.49 18.69 -0.60
N ALA A 343 8.46 17.38 -0.85
CA ALA A 343 7.31 16.74 -1.49
C ALA A 343 6.03 16.76 -0.63
N LEU A 344 6.17 16.59 0.69
CA LEU A 344 5.08 16.72 1.67
C LEU A 344 4.57 18.16 1.75
N THR A 345 5.47 19.13 1.75
CA THR A 345 5.10 20.56 1.67
C THR A 345 4.35 20.87 0.37
N TYR A 346 4.78 20.31 -0.75
CA TYR A 346 4.06 20.43 -2.02
C TYR A 346 2.67 19.79 -1.98
N ALA A 347 2.53 18.62 -1.34
CA ALA A 347 1.26 17.91 -1.22
C ALA A 347 0.17 18.76 -0.56
N ALA A 348 0.53 19.63 0.40
CA ALA A 348 -0.43 20.52 1.06
C ALA A 348 -1.18 21.45 0.09
N ARG A 349 -0.54 21.86 -1.01
CA ARG A 349 -1.15 22.71 -2.05
C ARG A 349 -2.33 22.03 -2.76
N LEU A 350 -2.39 20.70 -2.68
CA LEU A 350 -3.43 19.87 -3.30
C LEU A 350 -4.68 19.72 -2.45
N LYS A 351 -4.68 20.25 -1.21
CA LYS A 351 -5.78 20.13 -0.22
C LYS A 351 -6.28 18.68 -0.10
N PRO A 352 -5.39 17.74 0.23
CA PRO A 352 -5.71 16.32 0.19
C PRO A 352 -6.67 15.91 1.32
N ALA A 353 -7.43 14.85 1.06
CA ALA A 353 -8.19 14.16 2.09
C ALA A 353 -7.27 13.41 3.07
N ALA A 354 -6.16 12.89 2.56
CA ALA A 354 -5.09 12.26 3.32
C ALA A 354 -3.78 12.27 2.51
N VAL A 355 -2.65 12.30 3.21
CA VAL A 355 -1.30 12.11 2.65
C VAL A 355 -0.70 10.84 3.22
N VAL A 356 -0.22 9.95 2.36
CA VAL A 356 0.51 8.75 2.77
C VAL A 356 1.85 8.75 2.08
N ASP A 357 2.94 8.92 2.83
CA ASP A 357 4.28 8.77 2.27
C ASP A 357 4.86 7.37 2.54
N ILE A 358 5.67 6.88 1.60
CA ILE A 358 6.19 5.52 1.55
C ILE A 358 7.68 5.59 1.26
N ALA A 359 8.50 5.07 2.17
CA ALA A 359 9.95 5.20 2.06
C ALA A 359 10.71 4.05 2.70
N THR A 360 11.78 3.62 2.05
CA THR A 360 12.87 2.84 2.64
C THR A 360 13.69 3.79 3.52
N LEU A 361 13.15 4.18 4.69
CA LEU A 361 13.65 5.38 5.37
C LEU A 361 14.72 5.07 6.41
N THR A 362 14.55 4.02 7.21
CA THR A 362 15.48 3.79 8.33
C THR A 362 15.87 2.32 8.50
N GLY A 363 17.17 2.08 8.69
CA GLY A 363 17.66 0.81 9.21
C GLY A 363 17.10 0.49 10.62
N ALA A 364 16.75 1.52 11.39
CA ALA A 364 16.11 1.34 12.70
C ALA A 364 14.75 0.61 12.61
N CYS A 365 13.95 0.87 11.58
CA CYS A 365 12.69 0.15 11.37
C CYS A 365 12.93 -1.32 11.01
N VAL A 366 14.01 -1.63 10.27
CA VAL A 366 14.43 -3.01 9.98
C VAL A 366 14.74 -3.75 11.28
N ILE A 367 15.49 -3.13 12.19
CA ILE A 367 15.82 -3.73 13.50
C ILE A 367 14.56 -3.93 14.36
N ALA A 368 13.62 -2.99 14.32
CA ALA A 368 12.42 -3.05 15.15
C ALA A 368 11.37 -4.08 14.69
N LEU A 369 11.12 -4.18 13.38
CA LEU A 369 9.99 -4.95 12.82
C LEU A 369 10.41 -6.06 11.83
N GLY A 370 11.69 -6.15 11.49
CA GLY A 370 12.23 -7.12 10.55
C GLY A 370 11.61 -7.02 9.15
N GLY A 371 11.60 -8.14 8.43
CA GLY A 371 11.02 -8.23 7.09
C GLY A 371 9.52 -8.54 7.01
N VAL A 372 8.83 -8.49 8.16
CA VAL A 372 7.43 -8.93 8.25
C VAL A 372 6.47 -7.75 8.08
N ARG A 373 6.60 -6.72 8.93
CA ARG A 373 5.69 -5.57 8.96
C ARG A 373 6.42 -4.27 8.60
N SER A 374 5.80 -3.43 7.80
CA SER A 374 6.26 -2.05 7.59
C SER A 374 5.92 -1.20 8.83
N GLY A 375 6.77 -0.23 9.18
CA GLY A 375 6.47 0.71 10.25
C GLY A 375 5.44 1.74 9.81
N LEU A 376 4.34 1.88 10.55
CA LEU A 376 3.29 2.86 10.28
C LEU A 376 3.34 3.96 11.35
N PHE A 377 3.52 5.20 10.93
CA PHE A 377 3.44 6.39 11.79
C PHE A 377 2.31 7.27 11.28
N ALA A 378 1.52 7.89 12.14
CA ALA A 378 0.41 8.73 11.69
C ALA A 378 0.00 9.76 12.75
N ASN A 379 -0.30 10.98 12.29
CA ASN A 379 -0.86 12.04 13.13
C ASN A 379 -2.41 11.97 13.24
N ASN A 380 -3.03 11.01 12.54
CA ASN A 380 -4.47 10.83 12.48
C ASN A 380 -4.84 9.36 12.75
N ASP A 381 -5.61 9.11 13.81
CA ASP A 381 -5.97 7.75 14.24
C ASP A 381 -6.83 7.01 13.21
N ALA A 382 -7.80 7.68 12.60
CA ALA A 382 -8.69 7.06 11.63
C ALA A 382 -7.92 6.60 10.38
N LEU A 383 -6.98 7.42 9.90
CA LEU A 383 -6.08 7.06 8.81
C LEU A 383 -5.18 5.87 9.19
N ALA A 384 -4.61 5.88 10.40
CA ALA A 384 -3.78 4.79 10.89
C ALA A 384 -4.55 3.45 10.93
N THR A 385 -5.76 3.46 11.49
CA THR A 385 -6.63 2.28 11.55
C THR A 385 -7.02 1.80 10.15
N ALA A 386 -7.36 2.72 9.24
CA ALA A 386 -7.71 2.37 7.86
C ALA A 386 -6.54 1.70 7.12
N LEU A 387 -5.32 2.23 7.25
CA LEU A 387 -4.12 1.65 6.64
C LEU A 387 -3.76 0.29 7.24
N GLN A 388 -3.92 0.12 8.57
CA GLN A 388 -3.66 -1.15 9.22
C GLN A 388 -4.66 -2.23 8.80
N ALA A 389 -5.96 -1.89 8.73
CA ALA A 389 -7.00 -2.79 8.23
C ALA A 389 -6.79 -3.16 6.76
N ALA A 390 -6.37 -2.20 5.93
CA ALA A 390 -6.00 -2.45 4.53
C ALA A 390 -4.79 -3.38 4.42
N GLY A 391 -3.79 -3.22 5.29
CA GLY A 391 -2.63 -4.11 5.38
C GLY A 391 -3.00 -5.53 5.79
N ASP A 392 -3.89 -5.70 6.77
CA ASP A 392 -4.37 -7.01 7.20
C ASP A 392 -5.20 -7.71 6.10
N THR A 393 -6.06 -6.96 5.41
CA THR A 393 -6.91 -7.48 4.31
C THR A 393 -6.07 -7.90 3.09
N SER A 394 -5.11 -7.06 2.70
CA SER A 394 -4.21 -7.32 1.56
C SER A 394 -3.06 -8.27 1.90
N GLN A 395 -2.85 -8.59 3.17
CA GLN A 395 -1.72 -9.35 3.71
C GLN A 395 -0.36 -8.68 3.52
N ASP A 396 -0.39 -7.37 3.27
CA ASP A 396 0.77 -6.51 3.19
C ASP A 396 0.87 -5.71 4.49
N LEU A 397 1.36 -6.38 5.53
CA LEU A 397 1.18 -5.98 6.92
C LEU A 397 1.98 -4.73 7.29
N CYS A 398 1.40 -3.87 8.11
CA CYS A 398 2.09 -2.78 8.79
C CYS A 398 1.84 -2.84 10.32
N TRP A 399 2.59 -2.06 11.09
CA TRP A 399 2.43 -1.93 12.53
C TRP A 399 2.54 -0.48 12.97
N ARG A 400 1.57 0.00 13.75
CA ARG A 400 1.56 1.39 14.21
C ARG A 400 2.63 1.61 15.29
N MET A 401 3.46 2.61 15.06
CA MET A 401 4.56 3.06 15.92
C MET A 401 4.20 4.42 16.57
N PRO A 402 4.78 4.76 17.73
CA PRO A 402 4.50 6.01 18.45
C PRO A 402 5.01 7.26 17.73
N LEU A 403 4.45 8.43 18.09
CA LEU A 403 4.84 9.77 17.61
C LEU A 403 4.79 10.82 18.73
N ASP A 404 5.04 10.42 19.96
CA ASP A 404 5.05 11.31 21.13
C ASP A 404 5.99 12.51 20.93
N ASP A 405 5.64 13.65 21.52
CA ASP A 405 6.34 14.91 21.28
C ASP A 405 7.76 14.94 21.86
N ASP A 406 8.05 14.16 22.89
CA ASP A 406 9.37 14.03 23.51
C ASP A 406 10.44 13.58 22.50
N TYR A 407 10.07 12.82 21.46
CA TYR A 407 10.99 12.42 20.40
C TYR A 407 11.44 13.60 19.53
N ALA A 408 10.70 14.70 19.50
CA ALA A 408 11.06 15.88 18.72
C ALA A 408 12.24 16.67 19.32
N ASP A 409 12.50 16.52 20.63
CA ASP A 409 13.57 17.24 21.31
C ASP A 409 14.95 16.89 20.78
N GLY A 410 15.14 15.63 20.36
CA GLY A 410 16.40 15.19 19.74
C GLY A 410 16.68 15.80 18.37
N LEU A 411 15.70 16.45 17.73
CA LEU A 411 15.86 17.14 16.44
C LEU A 411 16.20 18.63 16.58
N LYS A 412 16.36 19.16 17.80
CA LYS A 412 16.76 20.56 18.00
C LYS A 412 18.16 20.81 17.42
N SER A 413 18.35 21.98 16.80
CA SER A 413 19.64 22.46 16.33
C SER A 413 19.95 23.82 16.96
N ASN A 414 21.23 24.11 17.12
CA ASN A 414 21.71 25.43 17.55
C ASN A 414 21.86 26.42 16.38
N PHE A 415 21.82 25.93 15.14
CA PHE A 415 22.20 26.68 13.93
C PHE A 415 21.08 26.75 12.89
N ALA A 416 20.04 25.93 13.03
CA ALA A 416 18.86 25.88 12.17
C ALA A 416 17.60 25.59 13.01
N ASP A 417 16.42 25.63 12.37
CA ASP A 417 15.15 25.32 13.04
C ASP A 417 15.10 23.85 13.54
N MET A 418 15.85 22.96 12.87
CA MET A 418 16.03 21.56 13.29
C MET A 418 17.28 20.91 12.68
N GLY A 419 17.77 19.84 13.29
CA GLY A 419 18.69 18.88 12.68
C GLY A 419 17.93 17.78 11.92
N ASN A 420 18.57 17.17 10.91
CA ASN A 420 17.94 16.08 10.16
C ASN A 420 17.96 14.72 10.87
N VAL A 421 18.75 14.54 11.94
CA VAL A 421 18.82 13.30 12.74
C VAL A 421 18.83 13.60 14.24
N ALA A 422 18.45 12.61 15.04
CA ALA A 422 18.32 12.69 16.50
C ALA A 422 18.99 11.50 17.23
N GLY A 423 20.15 11.05 16.73
CA GLY A 423 20.86 9.88 17.25
C GLY A 423 20.27 8.53 16.83
N ARG A 424 20.82 7.44 17.38
CA ARG A 424 20.50 6.05 16.99
C ARG A 424 19.22 5.50 17.64
N ALA A 425 19.01 5.78 18.93
CA ALA A 425 17.86 5.27 19.67
C ALA A 425 16.57 5.92 19.16
N GLY A 426 15.54 5.10 18.89
CA GLY A 426 14.27 5.61 18.34
C GLY A 426 14.39 6.20 16.93
N GLY A 427 15.44 5.86 16.16
CA GLY A 427 15.74 6.48 14.87
C GLY A 427 14.60 6.44 13.84
N ALA A 428 13.74 5.41 13.85
CA ALA A 428 12.55 5.34 13.01
C ALA A 428 11.49 6.38 13.42
N ILE A 429 11.28 6.55 14.73
CA ILE A 429 10.32 7.50 15.29
C ILE A 429 10.78 8.93 15.03
N THR A 430 12.05 9.24 15.27
CA THR A 430 12.59 10.58 15.07
C THR A 430 12.63 10.96 13.58
N ALA A 431 12.84 10.00 12.68
CA ALA A 431 12.66 10.22 11.24
C ALA A 431 11.21 10.59 10.89
N ALA A 432 10.24 9.87 11.45
CA ALA A 432 8.83 10.18 11.25
C ALA A 432 8.43 11.53 11.89
N LYS A 433 8.95 11.88 13.07
CA LYS A 433 8.76 13.21 13.68
C LYS A 433 9.36 14.33 12.84
N PHE A 434 10.49 14.10 12.18
CA PHE A 434 11.04 15.06 11.22
C PHE A 434 10.04 15.30 10.07
N LEU A 435 9.50 14.24 9.47
CA LEU A 435 8.50 14.35 8.38
C LEU A 435 7.21 15.05 8.84
N GLN A 436 6.76 14.77 10.08
CA GLN A 436 5.55 15.36 10.67
C GLN A 436 5.58 16.90 10.66
N LYS A 437 6.77 17.52 10.78
CA LYS A 437 6.93 18.99 10.76
C LYS A 437 6.56 19.65 9.41
N TYR A 438 6.43 18.88 8.34
CA TYR A 438 6.19 19.39 6.98
C TYR A 438 4.77 19.13 6.46
N VAL A 439 3.93 18.48 7.27
CA VAL A 439 2.52 18.20 6.90
C VAL A 439 1.53 19.07 7.67
N GLY A 440 1.93 19.66 8.79
CA GLY A 440 1.03 20.43 9.66
C GLY A 440 -0.14 19.60 10.14
N ASP A 441 -1.36 20.14 10.01
CA ASP A 441 -2.60 19.49 10.46
C ASP A 441 -3.24 18.56 9.42
N LEU A 442 -2.59 18.34 8.27
CA LEU A 442 -3.12 17.42 7.25
C LEU A 442 -3.17 16.00 7.82
N PRO A 443 -4.25 15.22 7.55
CA PRO A 443 -4.27 13.81 7.86
C PRO A 443 -3.13 13.11 7.12
N TRP A 444 -2.16 12.62 7.88
CA TRP A 444 -0.91 12.11 7.35
C TRP A 444 -0.51 10.79 8.00
N ALA A 445 0.04 9.92 7.17
CA ALA A 445 0.72 8.71 7.59
C ALA A 445 2.03 8.51 6.81
N HIS A 446 3.02 7.93 7.50
CA HIS A 446 4.29 7.49 6.95
C HIS A 446 4.39 5.97 7.07
N LEU A 447 4.73 5.32 5.96
CA LEU A 447 5.08 3.91 5.89
C LEU A 447 6.59 3.77 5.70
N ASP A 448 7.30 3.40 6.77
CA ASP A 448 8.69 2.97 6.68
C ASP A 448 8.74 1.51 6.21
N ILE A 449 9.13 1.34 4.96
CA ILE A 449 9.14 0.05 4.27
C ILE A 449 10.55 -0.53 4.16
N ALA A 450 11.55 0.04 4.84
CA ALA A 450 12.94 -0.39 4.76
C ALA A 450 13.13 -1.90 5.02
N GLY A 451 12.39 -2.48 5.97
CA GLY A 451 12.48 -3.92 6.23
C GLY A 451 11.75 -4.79 5.20
N THR A 452 10.77 -4.24 4.51
CA THR A 452 9.77 -5.01 3.75
C THR A 452 9.88 -4.87 2.23
N ALA A 453 10.58 -3.84 1.75
CA ALA A 453 10.66 -3.47 0.33
C ALA A 453 11.47 -4.46 -0.52
N TRP A 454 12.45 -5.14 0.06
CA TRP A 454 13.24 -6.18 -0.60
C TRP A 454 13.56 -7.32 0.36
N LYS A 455 14.05 -8.43 -0.21
CA LYS A 455 14.70 -9.52 0.52
C LYS A 455 16.19 -9.49 0.17
N GLY A 456 17.05 -9.90 1.11
CA GLY A 456 18.48 -10.14 0.88
C GLY A 456 18.81 -11.61 0.61
N GLY A 457 20.10 -11.94 0.57
CA GLY A 457 20.61 -13.30 0.46
C GLY A 457 20.23 -14.03 -0.84
N ALA A 458 19.99 -15.35 -0.76
CA ALA A 458 19.65 -16.17 -1.93
C ALA A 458 18.32 -15.78 -2.60
N ALA A 459 17.43 -15.10 -1.86
CA ALA A 459 16.15 -14.59 -2.36
C ALA A 459 16.22 -13.11 -2.75
N LYS A 460 17.42 -12.55 -2.99
CA LYS A 460 17.63 -11.13 -3.22
C LYS A 460 16.70 -10.56 -4.29
N GLY A 461 15.95 -9.53 -3.93
CA GLY A 461 15.06 -8.83 -4.86
C GLY A 461 13.93 -8.07 -4.19
N SER A 462 13.40 -7.08 -4.92
CA SER A 462 12.25 -6.29 -4.50
C SER A 462 11.01 -7.17 -4.31
N THR A 463 10.22 -6.85 -3.28
CA THR A 463 8.94 -7.49 -2.97
C THR A 463 7.77 -6.79 -3.67
N GLY A 464 7.93 -5.53 -4.08
CA GLY A 464 6.87 -4.67 -4.59
C GLY A 464 5.93 -4.13 -3.50
N ARG A 465 6.24 -4.35 -2.23
CA ARG A 465 5.47 -3.81 -1.10
C ARG A 465 5.71 -2.29 -0.97
N PRO A 466 4.71 -1.49 -0.54
CA PRO A 466 3.42 -1.91 -0.01
C PRO A 466 2.25 -1.73 -1.00
N VAL A 467 2.41 -2.05 -2.30
CA VAL A 467 1.36 -1.83 -3.33
C VAL A 467 0.02 -2.46 -2.93
N GLY A 468 0.04 -3.64 -2.32
CA GLY A 468 -1.17 -4.35 -1.88
C GLY A 468 -1.96 -3.56 -0.84
N LEU A 469 -1.27 -3.08 0.20
CA LEU A 469 -1.86 -2.24 1.25
C LEU A 469 -2.46 -0.96 0.66
N LEU A 470 -1.68 -0.25 -0.17
CA LEU A 470 -2.08 1.06 -0.69
C LEU A 470 -3.30 0.97 -1.61
N VAL A 471 -3.33 -0.02 -2.52
CA VAL A 471 -4.49 -0.24 -3.39
C VAL A 471 -5.72 -0.62 -2.55
N GLN A 472 -5.58 -1.51 -1.58
CA GLN A 472 -6.69 -1.90 -0.70
C GLN A 472 -7.26 -0.69 0.05
N TYR A 473 -6.39 0.15 0.62
CA TYR A 473 -6.80 1.39 1.30
C TYR A 473 -7.60 2.33 0.37
N LEU A 474 -7.14 2.50 -0.87
CA LEU A 474 -7.83 3.34 -1.87
C LEU A 474 -9.19 2.76 -2.28
N LEU A 475 -9.30 1.44 -2.41
CA LEU A 475 -10.57 0.77 -2.69
C LEU A 475 -11.57 0.91 -1.53
N ASP A 476 -11.10 0.74 -0.30
CA ASP A 476 -11.93 0.92 0.91
C ASP A 476 -12.43 2.37 1.01
N ALA A 477 -11.55 3.34 0.75
CA ALA A 477 -11.90 4.76 0.71
C ALA A 477 -12.92 5.09 -0.41
N ALA A 478 -12.77 4.50 -1.59
CA ALA A 478 -13.73 4.65 -2.69
C ALA A 478 -15.11 4.06 -2.33
N GLY A 479 -15.15 2.88 -1.71
CA GLY A 479 -16.38 2.22 -1.25
C GLY A 479 -17.11 3.00 -0.15
N ALA A 480 -16.36 3.61 0.78
CA ALA A 480 -16.91 4.49 1.80
C ALA A 480 -17.58 5.74 1.18
N ASN A 481 -16.94 6.35 0.17
CA ASN A 481 -17.50 7.49 -0.57
C ASN A 481 -18.80 7.13 -1.31
N ALA A 482 -18.86 5.96 -1.95
CA ALA A 482 -20.07 5.48 -2.61
C ALA A 482 -21.22 5.28 -1.61
N SER A 483 -20.92 4.70 -0.44
CA SER A 483 -21.89 4.48 0.64
C SER A 483 -22.42 5.79 1.24
N ALA A 484 -21.55 6.79 1.42
CA ALA A 484 -21.94 8.12 1.89
C ALA A 484 -22.82 8.86 0.88
N ASN A 485 -22.48 8.81 -0.41
CA ASN A 485 -23.27 9.40 -1.50
C ASN A 485 -24.65 8.72 -1.62
N ALA A 486 -24.72 7.39 -1.50
CA ALA A 486 -25.98 6.66 -1.51
C ALA A 486 -26.89 7.03 -0.34
N LYS A 487 -26.31 7.21 0.87
CA LYS A 487 -27.04 7.71 2.04
C LYS A 487 -27.55 9.14 1.82
N ALA A 488 -26.70 10.07 1.35
CA ALA A 488 -27.06 11.46 1.06
C ALA A 488 -28.14 11.60 -0.03
N SER A 489 -28.09 10.76 -1.07
CA SER A 489 -29.12 10.69 -2.12
C SER A 489 -30.46 10.15 -1.60
N LYS A 490 -30.44 9.19 -0.67
CA LYS A 490 -31.64 8.71 0.02
C LYS A 490 -32.23 9.79 0.93
N THR A 491 -31.43 10.50 1.71
CA THR A 491 -31.93 11.62 2.54
C THR A 491 -32.46 12.78 1.71
N SER A 492 -31.83 13.11 0.57
CA SER A 492 -32.34 14.16 -0.32
C SER A 492 -33.63 13.76 -1.03
N LYS A 493 -33.78 12.49 -1.44
CA LYS A 493 -35.06 11.96 -1.96
C LYS A 493 -36.14 11.95 -0.90
N VAL A 494 -35.84 11.54 0.35
CA VAL A 494 -36.80 11.58 1.46
C VAL A 494 -37.21 13.01 1.78
N ALA A 495 -36.28 13.97 1.78
CA ALA A 495 -36.58 15.39 1.97
C ALA A 495 -37.43 15.98 0.83
N LYS A 496 -37.20 15.55 -0.42
CA LYS A 496 -37.97 15.98 -1.60
C LYS A 496 -39.37 15.35 -1.64
N VAL A 497 -39.53 14.12 -1.16
CA VAL A 497 -40.84 13.47 -0.99
C VAL A 497 -41.60 14.10 0.18
N ALA A 498 -40.93 14.45 1.28
CA ALA A 498 -41.53 15.15 2.40
C ALA A 498 -41.96 16.59 2.05
N SER A 499 -41.20 17.30 1.19
CA SER A 499 -41.60 18.63 0.70
C SER A 499 -42.75 18.55 -0.32
N ALA A 500 -42.78 17.54 -1.19
CA ALA A 500 -43.92 17.27 -2.08
C ALA A 500 -45.20 16.90 -1.30
N ALA A 501 -45.08 16.12 -0.22
CA ALA A 501 -46.20 15.79 0.66
C ALA A 501 -46.71 17.01 1.47
N LYS A 502 -45.82 17.93 1.86
CA LYS A 502 -46.22 19.22 2.47
C LYS A 502 -46.84 20.19 1.45
N GLY A 503 -46.42 20.16 0.18
CA GLY A 503 -47.03 20.92 -0.91
C GLY A 503 -48.46 20.45 -1.21
N ALA A 504 -48.71 19.15 -1.21
CA ALA A 504 -50.04 18.57 -1.44
C ALA A 504 -51.02 18.81 -0.27
N LYS A 505 -50.52 18.91 0.98
CA LYS A 505 -51.37 19.23 2.16
C LYS A 505 -51.73 20.71 2.28
N ARG A 506 -51.02 21.62 1.60
CA ARG A 506 -51.28 23.08 1.70
C ARG A 506 -52.36 23.61 0.76
N VAL A 507 -52.92 22.76 -0.11
CA VAL A 507 -54.01 23.13 -1.04
C VAL A 507 -55.40 22.73 -0.49
N LYS A 508 -55.51 22.07 0.68
CA LYS A 508 -56.80 21.59 1.21
C LYS A 508 -57.27 22.15 2.56
N THR A 509 -56.63 23.17 3.12
CA THR A 509 -57.12 23.83 4.35
C THR A 509 -56.90 25.33 4.31
N ALA A 510 -57.74 26.02 3.54
CA ALA A 510 -57.96 27.46 3.65
C ALA A 510 -59.47 27.74 3.52
N SER A 511 -60.22 27.44 4.58
CA SER A 511 -61.56 27.95 4.85
C SER A 511 -62.02 27.46 6.22
N ALA A 512 -61.76 28.25 7.27
CA ALA A 512 -62.64 28.43 8.44
C ALA A 512 -61.92 29.26 9.52
N ALA A 513 -62.56 30.41 9.85
CA ALA A 513 -62.63 31.15 11.12
C ALA A 513 -61.35 31.28 11.99
N ALA A 514 -60.79 32.46 12.23
CA ALA A 514 -61.32 33.69 12.86
C ALA A 514 -61.66 33.57 14.37
N ALA A 515 -60.99 34.46 15.13
CA ALA A 515 -61.30 34.99 16.46
C ALA A 515 -60.99 34.13 17.71
N ALA A 516 -59.95 34.51 18.46
CA ALA A 516 -60.06 34.93 19.86
C ALA A 516 -58.72 35.50 20.40
N THR A 517 -58.88 36.51 21.25
CA THR A 517 -57.95 37.53 21.74
C THR A 517 -57.11 37.13 22.96
N ALA A 518 -55.94 37.78 23.06
CA ALA A 518 -55.30 38.39 24.24
C ALA A 518 -54.77 37.54 25.41
N ALA A 519 -53.47 37.73 25.73
CA ALA A 519 -52.96 38.32 26.99
C ALA A 519 -51.59 37.76 27.42
N VAL A 520 -50.58 38.64 27.30
CA VAL A 520 -49.44 38.95 28.19
C VAL A 520 -49.13 38.03 29.37
N GLY A 521 -47.85 37.69 29.55
CA GLY A 521 -47.28 37.23 30.81
C GLY A 521 -45.78 36.94 30.74
N ALA A 522 -44.96 37.95 31.01
CA ALA A 522 -43.51 37.81 31.22
C ALA A 522 -43.23 37.40 32.67
N ALA A 523 -42.26 36.49 32.89
CA ALA A 523 -41.56 36.35 34.17
C ALA A 523 -40.24 35.58 34.02
N ALA A 524 -39.12 36.24 34.30
CA ALA A 524 -37.93 35.63 34.89
C ALA A 524 -38.09 35.65 36.43
N PRO A 525 -37.39 34.79 37.20
CA PRO A 525 -36.15 35.22 37.88
C PRO A 525 -35.10 34.07 38.01
N ALA A 526 -33.79 34.32 37.91
CA ALA A 526 -32.81 34.79 38.92
C ALA A 526 -32.18 33.71 39.86
N ARG A 527 -30.84 33.65 39.80
CA ARG A 527 -29.80 33.52 40.84
C ARG A 527 -29.79 32.37 41.88
N ALA A 528 -28.62 31.72 41.99
CA ALA A 528 -27.69 31.64 43.16
C ALA A 528 -26.61 30.56 42.86
N ALA A 529 -25.29 30.74 42.88
CA ALA A 529 -24.32 31.28 43.85
C ALA A 529 -23.96 30.33 45.03
N GLY A 530 -22.66 29.98 45.14
CA GLY A 530 -21.99 29.32 46.28
C GLY A 530 -21.44 27.93 45.95
N ALA A 531 -20.26 27.48 46.36
CA ALA A 531 -19.12 28.04 47.10
C ALA A 531 -17.89 27.11 46.87
N LYS A 532 -16.68 27.67 46.95
CA LYS A 532 -15.38 27.00 47.17
C LYS A 532 -14.93 27.37 48.61
N PRO A 533 -13.77 26.94 49.14
CA PRO A 533 -13.01 25.67 49.01
C PRO A 533 -12.60 25.12 50.41
N ALA A 534 -11.94 23.96 50.47
CA ALA A 534 -11.13 23.60 51.64
C ALA A 534 -9.85 22.87 51.21
N ALA A 535 -8.73 23.38 51.69
CA ALA A 535 -7.38 22.84 51.56
C ALA A 535 -6.98 22.11 52.85
N ALA A 536 -6.06 21.14 52.75
CA ALA A 536 -4.85 21.01 53.60
C ALA A 536 -4.36 19.56 53.79
N ARG A 537 -3.06 19.38 53.44
CA ARG A 537 -1.98 18.68 54.19
C ARG A 537 -2.02 17.13 54.25
N ARG A 538 -0.92 16.37 54.31
CA ARG A 538 0.56 16.51 54.25
C ARG A 538 1.13 15.06 54.25
N ALA A 539 2.44 14.92 53.98
CA ALA A 539 3.37 13.79 54.25
C ALA A 539 3.30 12.60 53.26
N ALA A 540 4.35 12.17 52.54
CA ALA A 540 5.78 11.88 52.81
C ALA A 540 6.06 10.42 53.26
N GLN A 541 6.71 9.62 52.38
CA GLN A 541 7.63 8.46 52.60
C GLN A 541 7.75 7.71 51.23
N ALA A 542 8.90 7.50 50.58
CA ALA A 542 10.18 6.83 50.88
C ALA A 542 10.24 5.35 50.42
N GLY A 543 11.30 4.99 49.66
CA GLY A 543 11.73 3.63 49.25
C GLY A 543 11.19 3.19 47.88
N GLY A 544 11.93 2.62 46.92
CA GLY A 544 13.25 1.98 46.90
C GLY A 544 13.15 0.73 46.00
N VAL A 545 14.18 0.50 45.17
CA VAL A 545 14.39 -0.55 44.14
C VAL A 545 13.88 -0.25 42.74
#